data_AF-A0A6I3KLT3-F1
#
_entry.id   AF-A0A6I3KLT3-F1
#
_cell.length_a   1.000
_cell.length_b   1.000
_cell.length_c   1.000
_cell.angle_alpha   90.00
_cell.angle_beta   90.00
_cell.angle_gamma   90.00
#
_symmetry.space_group_name_H-M   'P 1'
#
loop_
_entity.id
_entity.type
_entity.pdbx_description
1 polymer ?
#
loop_
_entity_poly.entity_id
_entity_poly.type
_entity_poly.pdbx_seq_one_letter_code
_entity_poly.pdbx_strand_id
1 'polypeptide(L)'
;MIANILNSTFVTSLLGAGAGAWAGAYFAQRIVERGARRERLRDEVRHANSAIALALFIANTSLSLKAQHVRGMAQGYVRLRNEFGAFEDRQRSGLNPPNAEFHVPMELNTLEELVLPLDRLQLVASEKLSLPTRPSATVFTLIANAHSLNGSIRERNKCIEEFRTTAPHTHQERVQWYFAHPDGEGSVDARYASFMEAIPQQLDNCIFYSKLFIEDVAVHGERYRAALKKEFGITAPRMTTPSFAAAEAGGLMPRAEGYTEWLGMFVPLPDERLKRSRWGRRLRIAGRRLWRKVRNLSCCAL
;
A
#
# COMPACT_ATOMS: atom_id res chain seq x y z
N MET A 1 -61.96 46.81 0.14
CA MET A 1 -62.35 45.50 -0.46
C MET A 1 -61.22 44.46 -0.49
N ILE A 2 -59.98 44.76 -0.06
CA ILE A 2 -58.85 43.80 -0.06
C ILE A 2 -58.71 43.04 1.29
N ALA A 3 -59.29 43.56 2.38
CA ALA A 3 -59.14 42.97 3.72
C ALA A 3 -59.90 41.64 3.97
N ASN A 4 -60.92 41.31 3.17
CA ASN A 4 -61.71 40.08 3.38
C ASN A 4 -61.15 38.83 2.66
N ILE A 5 -60.14 38.99 1.81
CA ILE A 5 -59.50 37.85 1.11
C ILE A 5 -58.44 37.17 2.01
N LEU A 6 -57.95 37.87 3.05
CA LEU A 6 -56.97 37.34 4.00
C LEU A 6 -57.59 36.63 5.21
N ASN A 7 -58.92 36.61 5.34
CA ASN A 7 -59.65 35.91 6.42
C ASN A 7 -60.39 34.65 5.91
N SER A 8 -59.92 34.10 4.78
CA SER A 8 -60.53 32.94 4.13
C SER A 8 -59.88 31.65 4.62
N THR A 9 -60.71 30.69 5.04
CA THR A 9 -60.36 29.29 5.35
C THR A 9 -59.51 28.63 4.25
N PHE A 10 -59.54 29.16 3.03
CA PHE A 10 -58.69 28.75 1.90
C PHE A 10 -57.19 29.11 2.07
N VAL A 11 -56.86 30.30 2.59
CA VAL A 11 -55.46 30.70 2.80
C VAL A 11 -54.85 29.88 3.95
N THR A 12 -55.63 29.63 4.99
CA THR A 12 -55.22 28.76 6.10
C THR A 12 -55.05 27.30 5.68
N SER A 13 -55.89 26.77 4.79
CA SER A 13 -55.75 25.40 4.28
C SER A 13 -54.60 25.25 3.29
N LEU A 14 -54.33 26.26 2.45
CA LEU A 14 -53.18 26.26 1.54
C LEU A 14 -51.85 26.36 2.30
N LEU A 15 -51.79 27.22 3.33
CA LEU A 15 -50.60 27.32 4.21
C LEU A 15 -50.41 26.04 5.04
N GLY A 16 -51.49 25.43 5.53
CA GLY A 16 -51.43 24.14 6.24
C GLY A 16 -50.97 22.99 5.35
N ALA A 17 -51.51 22.87 4.14
CA ALA A 17 -51.11 21.86 3.16
C ALA A 17 -49.66 22.07 2.66
N GLY A 18 -49.26 23.32 2.42
CA GLY A 18 -47.89 23.68 2.04
C GLY A 18 -46.87 23.37 3.14
N ALA A 19 -47.17 23.73 4.39
CA ALA A 19 -46.30 23.42 5.53
C ALA A 19 -46.17 21.90 5.77
N GLY A 20 -47.28 21.16 5.64
CA GLY A 20 -47.29 19.70 5.74
C GLY A 20 -46.48 19.01 4.63
N ALA A 21 -46.65 19.45 3.37
CA ALA A 21 -45.89 18.92 2.24
C ALA A 21 -44.38 19.22 2.34
N TRP A 22 -44.01 20.44 2.75
CA TRP A 22 -42.61 20.82 2.94
C TRP A 22 -41.96 20.03 4.09
N ALA A 23 -42.64 19.91 5.24
CA ALA A 23 -42.16 19.11 6.36
C ALA A 23 -42.03 17.63 5.96
N GLY A 24 -43.03 17.08 5.27
CA GLY A 24 -43.00 15.71 4.75
C GLY A 24 -41.82 15.46 3.80
N ALA A 25 -41.58 16.36 2.84
CA ALA A 25 -40.45 16.27 1.92
C ALA A 25 -39.09 16.37 2.65
N TYR A 26 -38.96 17.27 3.62
CA TYR A 26 -37.74 17.44 4.42
C TYR A 26 -37.42 16.18 5.25
N PHE A 27 -38.43 15.60 5.94
CA PHE A 27 -38.23 14.37 6.70
C PHE A 27 -37.92 13.18 5.81
N ALA A 28 -38.59 13.05 4.66
CA ALA A 28 -38.33 12.01 3.68
C ALA A 28 -36.88 12.10 3.15
N GLN A 29 -36.43 13.29 2.75
CA GLN A 29 -35.05 13.52 2.30
C GLN A 29 -34.04 13.12 3.38
N ARG A 30 -34.27 13.52 4.63
CA ARG A 30 -33.37 13.19 5.75
C ARG A 30 -33.28 11.69 6.03
N ILE A 31 -34.38 10.96 5.89
CA ILE A 31 -34.38 9.49 6.05
C ILE A 31 -33.59 8.84 4.91
N VAL A 32 -33.79 9.29 3.67
CA VAL A 32 -33.07 8.80 2.49
C VAL A 32 -31.56 9.06 2.62
N GLU A 33 -31.16 10.29 2.95
CA GLU A 33 -29.75 10.66 3.17
C GLU A 33 -29.11 9.84 4.29
N ARG A 34 -29.85 9.63 5.39
CA ARG A 34 -29.38 8.81 6.53
C ARG A 34 -29.21 7.35 6.13
N GLY A 35 -30.15 6.80 5.35
CA GLY A 35 -30.05 5.45 4.79
C GLY A 35 -28.85 5.29 3.85
N ALA A 36 -28.67 6.22 2.91
CA ALA A 36 -27.56 6.22 1.98
C ALA A 36 -26.20 6.40 2.68
N ARG A 37 -26.13 7.22 3.74
CA ARG A 37 -24.91 7.36 4.55
C ARG A 37 -24.57 6.05 5.28
N ARG A 38 -25.57 5.38 5.87
CA ARG A 38 -25.38 4.10 6.54
C ARG A 38 -24.83 3.04 5.59
N GLU A 39 -25.39 2.93 4.38
CA GLU A 39 -24.94 1.92 3.42
C GLU A 39 -23.52 2.23 2.93
N ARG A 40 -23.21 3.50 2.61
CA ARG A 40 -21.84 3.90 2.25
C ARG A 40 -20.80 3.52 3.31
N LEU A 41 -21.08 3.79 4.60
CA LEU A 41 -20.17 3.39 5.68
C LEU A 41 -19.99 1.86 5.77
N ARG A 42 -21.06 1.10 5.50
CA ARG A 42 -21.02 -0.37 5.53
C ARG A 42 -20.22 -0.93 4.35
N ASP A 43 -20.41 -0.35 3.17
CA ASP A 43 -19.70 -0.75 1.95
C ASP A 43 -18.21 -0.43 2.04
N GLU A 44 -17.82 0.71 2.60
CA GLU A 44 -16.42 1.04 2.89
C GLU A 44 -15.74 -0.04 3.76
N VAL A 45 -16.41 -0.52 4.82
CA VAL A 45 -15.86 -1.59 5.67
C VAL A 45 -15.75 -2.92 4.90
N ARG A 46 -16.75 -3.26 4.08
CA ARG A 46 -16.73 -4.49 3.27
C ARG A 46 -15.60 -4.44 2.24
N HIS A 47 -15.50 -3.36 1.49
CA HIS A 47 -14.48 -3.16 0.47
C HIS A 47 -13.08 -3.10 1.09
N ALA A 48 -12.91 -2.53 2.28
CA ALA A 48 -11.63 -2.51 2.98
C ALA A 48 -11.16 -3.91 3.34
N ASN A 49 -12.06 -4.77 3.84
CA ASN A 49 -11.75 -6.19 4.08
C ASN A 49 -11.44 -6.96 2.80
N SER A 50 -12.15 -6.70 1.70
CA SER A 50 -11.82 -7.29 0.38
C SER A 50 -10.43 -6.86 -0.10
N ALA A 51 -10.09 -5.58 0.04
CA ALA A 51 -8.77 -5.05 -0.34
C ALA A 51 -7.64 -5.67 0.52
N ILE A 52 -7.85 -5.83 1.83
CA ILE A 52 -6.92 -6.53 2.72
C ILE A 52 -6.70 -7.97 2.27
N ALA A 53 -7.78 -8.69 1.92
CA ALA A 53 -7.66 -10.09 1.47
C ALA A 53 -6.87 -10.21 0.16
N LEU A 54 -7.10 -9.31 -0.80
CA LEU A 54 -6.37 -9.27 -2.07
C LEU A 54 -4.89 -8.93 -1.86
N ALA A 55 -4.58 -7.93 -1.04
CA ALA A 55 -3.20 -7.57 -0.71
C ALA A 55 -2.48 -8.66 0.09
N LEU A 56 -3.19 -9.36 0.98
CA LEU A 56 -2.64 -10.51 1.71
C LEU A 56 -2.32 -11.67 0.78
N PHE A 57 -3.19 -11.95 -0.19
CA PHE A 57 -2.91 -12.96 -1.22
C PHE A 57 -1.64 -12.61 -1.99
N ILE A 58 -1.47 -11.35 -2.43
CA ILE A 58 -0.26 -10.89 -3.11
C ILE A 58 0.97 -11.06 -2.22
N ALA A 59 0.90 -10.61 -0.96
CA ALA A 59 2.00 -10.75 -0.01
C ALA A 59 2.42 -12.21 0.18
N ASN A 60 1.45 -13.13 0.36
CA ASN A 60 1.73 -14.55 0.56
C ASN A 60 2.33 -15.21 -0.68
N THR A 61 1.83 -14.87 -1.88
CA THR A 61 2.39 -15.38 -3.14
C THR A 61 3.84 -14.91 -3.31
N SER A 62 4.13 -13.64 -3.05
CA SER A 62 5.49 -13.11 -3.11
C SER A 62 6.41 -13.72 -2.04
N LEU A 63 5.93 -13.93 -0.82
CA LEU A 63 6.67 -14.60 0.25
C LEU A 63 7.02 -16.05 -0.11
N SER A 64 6.09 -16.79 -0.70
CA SER A 64 6.30 -18.17 -1.14
C SER A 64 7.38 -18.23 -2.23
N LEU A 65 7.28 -17.40 -3.28
CA LEU A 65 8.30 -17.32 -4.33
C LEU A 65 9.68 -16.96 -3.73
N LYS A 66 9.72 -16.03 -2.77
CA LYS A 66 10.96 -15.63 -2.10
C LYS A 66 11.58 -16.80 -1.36
N ALA A 67 10.79 -17.50 -0.56
CA ALA A 67 11.25 -18.59 0.30
C ALA A 67 11.70 -19.81 -0.51
N GLN A 68 10.95 -20.18 -1.53
CA GLN A 68 11.15 -21.44 -2.27
C GLN A 68 12.25 -21.33 -3.33
N HIS A 69 12.35 -20.19 -4.02
CA HIS A 69 13.17 -20.09 -5.23
C HIS A 69 14.17 -18.94 -5.18
N VAL A 70 13.70 -17.72 -4.92
CA VAL A 70 14.52 -16.52 -5.15
C VAL A 70 15.64 -16.35 -4.11
N ARG A 71 15.39 -16.67 -2.84
CA ARG A 71 16.39 -16.50 -1.78
C ARG A 71 17.64 -17.34 -2.05
N GLY A 72 17.48 -18.63 -2.29
CA GLY A 72 18.60 -19.55 -2.53
C GLY A 72 19.37 -19.15 -3.79
N MET A 73 18.64 -18.87 -4.86
CA MET A 73 19.19 -18.45 -6.14
C MET A 73 20.03 -17.15 -6.03
N ALA A 74 19.47 -16.10 -5.41
CA ALA A 74 20.18 -14.82 -5.26
C ALA A 74 21.40 -14.94 -4.35
N GLN A 75 21.28 -15.66 -3.22
CA GLN A 75 22.40 -15.88 -2.31
C GLN A 75 23.51 -16.72 -2.95
N GLY A 76 23.15 -17.78 -3.69
CA GLY A 76 24.09 -18.61 -4.43
C GLY A 76 24.85 -17.81 -5.47
N TYR A 77 24.12 -16.98 -6.24
CA TYR A 77 24.72 -16.10 -7.25
C TYR A 77 25.71 -15.10 -6.64
N VAL A 78 25.30 -14.34 -5.62
CA VAL A 78 26.17 -13.35 -4.96
C VAL A 78 27.40 -14.02 -4.34
N ARG A 79 27.22 -15.18 -3.69
CA ARG A 79 28.33 -15.94 -3.13
C ARG A 79 29.33 -16.35 -4.21
N LEU A 80 28.87 -16.99 -5.29
CA LEU A 80 29.73 -17.44 -6.38
C LEU A 80 30.44 -16.28 -7.08
N ARG A 81 29.76 -15.15 -7.28
CA ARG A 81 30.37 -13.94 -7.85
C ARG A 81 31.50 -13.41 -6.98
N ASN A 82 31.31 -13.38 -5.66
CA ASN A 82 32.34 -12.94 -4.72
C ASN A 82 33.53 -13.92 -4.65
N GLU A 83 33.25 -15.23 -4.63
CA GLU A 83 34.28 -16.28 -4.66
C GLU A 83 35.11 -16.22 -5.95
N PHE A 84 34.45 -16.01 -7.09
CA PHE A 84 35.10 -15.84 -8.37
C PHE A 84 35.99 -14.59 -8.39
N GLY A 85 35.48 -13.43 -7.94
CA GLY A 85 36.30 -12.21 -7.85
C GLY A 85 37.53 -12.38 -6.96
N ALA A 86 37.37 -13.04 -5.80
CA ALA A 86 38.49 -13.35 -4.91
C ALA A 86 39.50 -14.34 -5.54
N PHE A 87 39.03 -15.28 -6.36
CA PHE A 87 39.89 -16.17 -7.12
C PHE A 87 40.72 -15.40 -8.15
N GLU A 88 40.11 -14.48 -8.89
CA GLU A 88 40.81 -13.63 -9.87
C GLU A 88 41.85 -12.71 -9.22
N ASP A 89 41.54 -12.15 -8.05
CA ASP A 89 42.48 -11.30 -7.30
C ASP A 89 43.71 -12.10 -6.84
N ARG A 90 43.52 -13.34 -6.38
CA ARG A 90 44.63 -14.24 -6.01
C ARG A 90 45.45 -14.69 -7.21
N GLN A 91 44.80 -14.95 -8.35
CA GLN A 91 45.49 -15.31 -9.59
C GLN A 91 46.36 -14.15 -10.09
N ARG A 92 45.83 -12.93 -10.10
CA ARG A 92 46.59 -11.71 -10.45
C ARG A 92 47.76 -11.44 -9.50
N SER A 93 47.61 -11.80 -8.23
CA SER A 93 48.66 -11.65 -7.21
C SER A 93 49.69 -12.79 -7.22
N GLY A 94 49.56 -13.78 -8.10
CA GLY A 94 50.44 -14.95 -8.15
C GLY A 94 50.31 -15.89 -6.95
N LEU A 95 49.23 -15.77 -6.17
CA LEU A 95 48.95 -16.62 -5.01
C LEU A 95 48.33 -17.96 -5.40
N ASN A 96 47.70 -18.04 -6.56
CA ASN A 96 47.19 -19.29 -7.13
C ASN A 96 48.22 -19.92 -8.07
N PRO A 97 48.34 -21.26 -8.11
CA PRO A 97 49.11 -21.95 -9.14
C PRO A 97 48.69 -21.53 -10.57
N PRO A 98 49.60 -21.56 -11.56
CA PRO A 98 49.31 -21.14 -12.93
C PRO A 98 48.13 -21.88 -13.59
N ASN A 99 47.84 -23.10 -13.14
CA ASN A 99 46.76 -23.95 -13.66
C ASN A 99 45.67 -24.20 -12.60
N ALA A 100 45.49 -23.28 -11.66
CA ALA A 100 44.40 -23.38 -10.70
C ALA A 100 43.05 -23.28 -11.44
N GLU A 101 42.16 -24.24 -11.22
CA GLU A 101 40.82 -24.24 -11.79
C GLU A 101 39.80 -23.69 -10.80
N PHE A 102 38.82 -22.93 -11.31
CA PHE A 102 37.66 -22.48 -10.53
C PHE A 102 36.39 -23.06 -11.16
N HIS A 103 35.63 -23.84 -10.40
CA HIS A 103 34.39 -24.45 -10.87
C HIS A 103 33.20 -23.53 -10.60
N VAL A 104 32.47 -23.15 -11.65
CA VAL A 104 31.27 -22.31 -11.55
C VAL A 104 30.01 -23.17 -11.77
N PRO A 105 29.32 -23.61 -10.70
CA PRO A 105 28.04 -24.29 -10.83
C PRO A 105 26.94 -23.28 -11.17
N MET A 106 26.73 -23.03 -12.46
CA MET A 106 25.72 -22.07 -12.94
C MET A 106 24.30 -22.61 -12.72
N GLU A 107 23.51 -21.88 -11.93
CA GLU A 107 22.09 -22.19 -11.75
C GLU A 107 21.24 -21.54 -12.84
N LEU A 108 20.88 -22.33 -13.85
CA LEU A 108 20.11 -21.87 -15.03
C LEU A 108 18.66 -22.35 -15.00
N ASN A 109 18.06 -22.49 -13.82
CA ASN A 109 16.65 -22.81 -13.67
C ASN A 109 15.78 -21.61 -14.06
N THR A 110 14.69 -21.86 -14.79
CA THR A 110 13.68 -20.84 -15.10
C THR A 110 12.77 -20.59 -13.90
N LEU A 111 12.20 -19.38 -13.80
CA LEU A 111 11.22 -19.02 -12.79
C LEU A 111 9.85 -18.80 -13.42
N GLU A 112 8.79 -19.21 -12.75
CA GLU A 112 7.43 -18.92 -13.20
C GLU A 112 7.07 -17.45 -12.92
N GLU A 113 6.34 -16.82 -13.85
CA GLU A 113 5.78 -15.48 -13.63
C GLU A 113 4.64 -15.53 -12.60
N LEU A 114 4.50 -14.47 -11.79
CA LEU A 114 3.45 -14.42 -10.79
C LEU A 114 2.11 -14.02 -11.39
N VAL A 115 1.07 -14.79 -11.10
CA VAL A 115 -0.33 -14.43 -11.38
C VAL A 115 -0.94 -13.77 -10.15
N LEU A 116 -1.06 -12.43 -10.20
CA LEU A 116 -1.51 -11.61 -9.08
C LEU A 116 -2.81 -10.87 -9.45
N PRO A 117 -3.78 -10.71 -8.51
CA PRO A 117 -5.05 -10.02 -8.76
C PRO A 117 -4.89 -8.49 -8.70
N LEU A 118 -3.93 -7.93 -9.43
CA LEU A 118 -3.57 -6.51 -9.40
C LEU A 118 -4.72 -5.62 -9.86
N ASP A 119 -5.38 -5.97 -10.97
CA ASP A 119 -6.52 -5.19 -11.51
C ASP A 119 -7.68 -5.13 -10.52
N ARG A 120 -7.96 -6.25 -9.84
CA ARG A 120 -9.02 -6.31 -8.82
C ARG A 120 -8.66 -5.47 -7.60
N LEU A 121 -7.41 -5.52 -7.16
CA LEU A 121 -6.93 -4.70 -6.05
C LEU A 121 -7.02 -3.21 -6.40
N GLN A 122 -6.58 -2.83 -7.61
CA GLN A 122 -6.66 -1.47 -8.12
C GLN A 122 -8.11 -0.98 -8.14
N LEU A 123 -9.01 -1.74 -8.74
CA LEU A 123 -10.44 -1.41 -8.84
C LEU A 123 -11.06 -1.13 -7.46
N VAL A 124 -10.82 -2.01 -6.49
CA VAL A 124 -11.35 -1.83 -5.13
C VAL A 124 -10.72 -0.60 -4.47
N ALA A 125 -9.41 -0.41 -4.60
CA ALA A 125 -8.69 0.69 -3.98
C ALA A 125 -9.03 2.07 -4.56
N SER A 126 -9.22 2.18 -5.89
CA SER A 126 -9.44 3.45 -6.57
C SER A 126 -10.91 3.83 -6.71
N GLU A 127 -11.82 2.85 -6.86
CA GLU A 127 -13.23 3.13 -7.14
C GLU A 127 -14.16 2.87 -5.96
N LYS A 128 -13.82 1.91 -5.09
CA LYS A 128 -14.72 1.45 -4.03
C LYS A 128 -14.37 2.00 -2.65
N LEU A 129 -13.15 2.50 -2.48
CA LEU A 129 -12.65 3.01 -1.21
C LEU A 129 -12.30 4.49 -1.29
N SER A 130 -12.66 5.24 -0.25
CA SER A 130 -12.29 6.65 -0.11
C SER A 130 -10.89 6.82 0.53
N LEU A 131 -9.87 6.22 -0.07
CA LEU A 131 -8.52 6.15 0.51
C LEU A 131 -7.81 7.52 0.55
N PRO A 132 -7.04 7.81 1.63
CA PRO A 132 -6.08 8.91 1.64
C PRO A 132 -4.93 8.70 0.65
N THR A 133 -4.16 9.76 0.39
CA THR A 133 -3.06 9.77 -0.59
C THR A 133 -2.05 8.64 -0.41
N ARG A 134 -1.63 8.34 0.84
CA ARG A 134 -0.61 7.29 1.09
C ARG A 134 -1.06 5.90 0.63
N PRO A 135 -2.15 5.30 1.13
CA PRO A 135 -2.57 3.97 0.67
C PRO A 135 -2.87 3.91 -0.83
N SER A 136 -3.38 5.00 -1.42
CA SER A 136 -3.54 5.08 -2.88
C SER A 136 -2.18 5.02 -3.61
N ALA A 137 -1.18 5.77 -3.16
CA ALA A 137 0.16 5.69 -3.74
C ALA A 137 0.82 4.32 -3.50
N THR A 138 0.59 3.70 -2.34
CA THR A 138 1.07 2.35 -2.03
C THR A 138 0.56 1.34 -3.04
N VAL A 139 -0.74 1.35 -3.39
CA VAL A 139 -1.30 0.36 -4.34
C VAL A 139 -0.72 0.54 -5.74
N PHE A 140 -0.55 1.77 -6.22
CA PHE A 140 0.07 2.00 -7.54
C PHE A 140 1.54 1.59 -7.57
N THR A 141 2.27 1.87 -6.48
CA THR A 141 3.67 1.44 -6.35
C THR A 141 3.79 -0.08 -6.31
N LEU A 142 2.88 -0.76 -5.61
CA LEU A 142 2.80 -2.22 -5.60
C LEU A 142 2.57 -2.80 -7.00
N ILE A 143 1.60 -2.26 -7.75
CA ILE A 143 1.27 -2.71 -9.11
C ILE A 143 2.48 -2.54 -10.04
N ALA A 144 3.13 -1.36 -10.02
CA ALA A 144 4.31 -1.11 -10.83
C ALA A 144 5.47 -2.08 -10.51
N ASN A 145 5.71 -2.37 -9.23
CA ASN A 145 6.75 -3.31 -8.82
C ASN A 145 6.41 -4.76 -9.22
N ALA A 146 5.14 -5.16 -9.13
CA ALA A 146 4.70 -6.48 -9.55
C ALA A 146 4.86 -6.70 -11.06
N HIS A 147 4.52 -5.70 -11.88
CA HIS A 147 4.80 -5.77 -13.32
C HIS A 147 6.30 -5.81 -13.63
N SER A 148 7.09 -4.99 -12.92
CA SER A 148 8.56 -4.98 -13.08
C SER A 148 9.20 -6.31 -12.69
N LEU A 149 8.68 -6.96 -11.64
CA LEU A 149 9.09 -8.30 -11.22
C LEU A 149 8.82 -9.34 -12.31
N ASN A 150 7.60 -9.40 -12.85
CA ASN A 150 7.28 -10.34 -13.93
C ASN A 150 8.11 -10.05 -15.19
N GLY A 151 8.35 -8.78 -15.51
CA GLY A 151 9.25 -8.39 -16.60
C GLY A 151 10.67 -8.91 -16.39
N SER A 152 11.24 -8.73 -15.19
CA SER A 152 12.59 -9.20 -14.87
C SER A 152 12.70 -10.73 -14.87
N ILE A 153 11.67 -11.44 -14.39
CA ILE A 153 11.59 -12.90 -14.47
C ILE A 153 11.58 -13.37 -15.93
N ARG A 154 10.74 -12.75 -16.77
CA ARG A 154 10.61 -13.10 -18.19
C ARG A 154 11.92 -12.87 -18.95
N GLU A 155 12.53 -11.71 -18.78
CA GLU A 155 13.79 -11.38 -19.47
C GLU A 155 14.94 -12.27 -18.96
N ARG A 156 15.01 -12.58 -17.66
CA ARG A 156 15.97 -13.57 -17.14
C ARG A 156 15.79 -14.94 -17.80
N ASN A 157 14.54 -15.42 -17.90
CA ASN A 157 14.25 -16.70 -18.54
C ASN A 157 14.65 -16.69 -20.03
N LYS A 158 14.41 -15.57 -20.71
CA LYS A 158 14.85 -15.38 -22.10
C LYS A 158 16.36 -15.44 -22.23
N CYS A 159 17.10 -14.77 -21.34
CA CYS A 159 18.58 -14.87 -21.31
C CYS A 159 19.04 -16.32 -21.11
N ILE A 160 18.40 -17.09 -20.22
CA ILE A 160 18.72 -18.51 -20.02
C ILE A 160 18.49 -19.32 -21.30
N GLU A 161 17.40 -19.07 -22.01
CA GLU A 161 17.07 -19.79 -23.24
C GLU A 161 18.03 -19.42 -24.39
N GLU A 162 18.34 -18.13 -24.55
CA GLU A 162 19.38 -17.65 -25.47
C GLU A 162 20.71 -18.35 -25.18
N PHE A 163 21.12 -18.44 -23.92
CA PHE A 163 22.36 -19.09 -23.51
C PHE A 163 22.37 -20.60 -23.84
N ARG A 164 21.25 -21.30 -23.64
CA ARG A 164 21.13 -22.73 -23.95
C ARG A 164 21.16 -23.02 -25.46
N THR A 165 20.57 -22.14 -26.27
CA THR A 165 20.41 -22.35 -27.71
C THR A 165 21.62 -21.91 -28.54
N THR A 166 22.42 -20.97 -28.04
CA THR A 166 23.61 -20.43 -28.74
C THR A 166 24.90 -21.23 -28.53
N ALA A 167 24.83 -22.39 -27.86
CA ALA A 167 25.96 -23.27 -27.63
C ALA A 167 26.64 -23.74 -28.94
N PRO A 168 27.96 -24.05 -28.94
CA PRO A 168 28.83 -24.20 -27.78
C PRO A 168 29.48 -22.90 -27.29
N HIS A 169 29.51 -22.71 -25.97
CA HIS A 169 30.24 -21.63 -25.29
C HIS A 169 31.52 -22.18 -24.64
N THR A 170 32.63 -21.48 -24.82
CA THR A 170 33.87 -21.69 -24.07
C THR A 170 33.67 -21.43 -22.58
N HIS A 171 34.53 -21.96 -21.72
CA HIS A 171 34.42 -21.74 -20.27
C HIS A 171 34.48 -20.25 -19.90
N GLN A 172 35.29 -19.47 -20.62
CA GLN A 172 35.44 -18.04 -20.37
C GLN A 172 34.17 -17.25 -20.75
N GLU A 173 33.57 -17.54 -21.90
CA GLU A 173 32.31 -16.90 -22.34
C GLU A 173 31.17 -17.17 -21.35
N ARG A 174 31.11 -18.38 -20.77
CA ARG A 174 30.11 -18.73 -19.75
C ARG A 174 30.23 -17.85 -18.51
N VAL A 175 31.45 -17.63 -18.05
CA VAL A 175 31.75 -16.80 -16.88
C VAL A 175 31.44 -15.33 -17.16
N GLN A 176 31.85 -14.84 -18.34
CA GLN A 176 31.57 -13.48 -18.83
C GLN A 176 30.09 -13.19 -18.84
N TRP A 177 29.31 -14.06 -19.46
CA TRP A 177 27.85 -13.91 -19.51
C TRP A 177 27.19 -14.03 -18.13
N TYR A 178 27.59 -15.00 -17.31
CA TYR A 178 26.93 -15.26 -16.03
C TYR A 178 27.18 -14.17 -14.98
N PHE A 179 28.41 -13.68 -14.87
CA PHE A 179 28.81 -12.68 -13.87
C PHE A 179 28.88 -11.24 -14.41
N ALA A 180 28.53 -11.02 -15.68
CA ALA A 180 28.77 -9.76 -16.37
C ALA A 180 30.26 -9.36 -16.31
N HIS A 181 31.14 -10.34 -16.54
CA HIS A 181 32.58 -10.12 -16.57
C HIS A 181 33.02 -9.63 -17.97
N PRO A 182 33.95 -8.66 -18.08
CA PRO A 182 34.38 -8.13 -19.37
C PRO A 182 34.97 -9.17 -20.31
N ASP A 183 34.70 -9.02 -21.59
CA ASP A 183 35.38 -9.78 -22.63
C ASP A 183 36.79 -9.24 -22.94
N GLY A 184 37.48 -9.87 -23.90
CA GLY A 184 38.82 -9.44 -24.31
C GLY A 184 38.86 -8.04 -24.94
N GLU A 185 37.72 -7.53 -25.38
CA GLU A 185 37.55 -6.18 -25.94
C GLU A 185 37.04 -5.17 -24.89
N GLY A 186 36.73 -5.64 -23.68
CA GLY A 186 36.19 -4.84 -22.58
C GLY A 186 34.66 -4.64 -22.64
N SER A 187 33.96 -5.33 -23.54
CA SER A 187 32.49 -5.32 -23.59
C SER A 187 31.89 -6.20 -22.49
N VAL A 188 30.70 -5.83 -22.01
CA VAL A 188 30.01 -6.52 -20.91
C VAL A 188 28.53 -6.65 -21.24
N ASP A 189 28.03 -7.89 -21.31
CA ASP A 189 26.60 -8.15 -21.23
C ASP A 189 26.18 -8.32 -19.77
N ALA A 190 25.53 -7.29 -19.22
CA ALA A 190 25.08 -7.27 -17.84
C ALA A 190 23.61 -7.70 -17.65
N ARG A 191 22.92 -8.17 -18.70
CA ARG A 191 21.46 -8.45 -18.63
C ARG A 191 21.14 -9.48 -17.55
N TYR A 192 21.77 -10.66 -17.60
CA TYR A 192 21.50 -11.73 -16.63
C TYR A 192 21.82 -11.28 -15.20
N ALA A 193 23.02 -10.73 -14.98
CA ALA A 193 23.44 -10.23 -13.67
C ALA A 193 22.48 -9.18 -13.10
N SER A 194 22.04 -8.23 -13.93
CA SER A 194 21.10 -7.18 -13.54
C SER A 194 19.77 -7.77 -13.07
N PHE A 195 19.26 -8.83 -13.73
CA PHE A 195 18.02 -9.48 -13.29
C PHE A 195 18.19 -10.30 -12.00
N MET A 196 19.39 -10.86 -11.77
CA MET A 196 19.71 -11.54 -10.51
C MET A 196 19.68 -10.60 -9.30
N GLU A 197 19.99 -9.32 -9.52
CA GLU A 197 19.89 -8.27 -8.50
C GLU A 197 18.48 -7.66 -8.41
N ALA A 198 17.81 -7.43 -9.55
CA ALA A 198 16.51 -6.79 -9.60
C ALA A 198 15.37 -7.64 -9.01
N ILE A 199 15.33 -8.95 -9.33
CA ILE A 199 14.27 -9.86 -8.88
C ILE A 199 14.10 -9.87 -7.34
N PRO A 200 15.14 -10.12 -6.52
CA PRO A 200 14.97 -10.13 -5.07
C PRO A 200 14.53 -8.77 -4.52
N GLN A 201 15.02 -7.65 -5.09
CA GLN A 201 14.62 -6.31 -4.66
C GLN A 201 13.16 -6.00 -4.98
N GLN A 202 12.71 -6.30 -6.21
CA GLN A 202 11.32 -6.07 -6.63
C GLN A 202 10.34 -6.97 -5.87
N LEU A 203 10.77 -8.19 -5.53
CA LEU A 203 9.99 -9.09 -4.69
C LEU A 203 9.84 -8.56 -3.26
N ASP A 204 10.92 -7.99 -2.69
CA ASP A 204 10.90 -7.31 -1.41
C ASP A 204 9.96 -6.10 -1.43
N ASN A 205 9.96 -5.32 -2.51
CA ASN A 205 9.02 -4.23 -2.70
C ASN A 205 7.56 -4.71 -2.72
N CYS A 206 7.27 -5.82 -3.41
CA CYS A 206 5.92 -6.40 -3.44
C CYS A 206 5.45 -6.80 -2.04
N ILE A 207 6.32 -7.43 -1.25
CA ILE A 207 6.02 -7.83 0.14
C ILE A 207 5.79 -6.59 1.02
N PHE A 208 6.71 -5.62 0.95
CA PHE A 208 6.65 -4.40 1.75
C PHE A 208 5.38 -3.60 1.48
N TYR A 209 5.12 -3.25 0.22
CA TYR A 209 3.98 -2.41 -0.13
C TYR A 209 2.64 -3.13 0.09
N SER A 210 2.59 -4.45 -0.05
CA SER A 210 1.39 -5.22 0.31
C SER A 210 1.09 -5.15 1.81
N LYS A 211 2.11 -5.36 2.67
CA LYS A 211 1.94 -5.23 4.13
C LYS A 211 1.54 -3.80 4.51
N LEU A 212 2.23 -2.80 3.98
CA LEU A 212 1.94 -1.39 4.26
C LEU A 212 0.51 -1.01 3.85
N PHE A 213 0.05 -1.49 2.70
CA PHE A 213 -1.32 -1.24 2.24
C PHE A 213 -2.35 -1.91 3.16
N ILE A 214 -2.12 -3.15 3.60
CA ILE A 214 -2.99 -3.84 4.56
C ILE A 214 -3.13 -3.03 5.85
N GLU A 215 -2.02 -2.53 6.41
CA GLU A 215 -2.01 -1.74 7.63
C GLU A 215 -2.79 -0.42 7.46
N ASP A 216 -2.55 0.29 6.35
CA ASP A 216 -3.25 1.54 6.04
C ASP A 216 -4.75 1.35 5.85
N VAL A 217 -5.15 0.30 5.11
CA VAL A 217 -6.57 -0.02 4.87
C VAL A 217 -7.26 -0.50 6.14
N ALA A 218 -6.57 -1.24 7.02
CA ALA A 218 -7.12 -1.64 8.31
C ALA A 218 -7.42 -0.42 9.19
N VAL A 219 -6.49 0.54 9.26
CA VAL A 219 -6.70 1.80 9.98
C VAL A 219 -7.84 2.61 9.35
N HIS A 220 -7.90 2.66 8.02
CA HIS A 220 -9.00 3.31 7.29
C HIS A 220 -10.35 2.66 7.65
N GLY A 221 -10.48 1.35 7.50
CA GLY A 221 -11.72 0.62 7.76
C GLY A 221 -12.20 0.73 9.21
N GLU A 222 -11.30 0.71 10.21
CA GLU A 222 -11.72 0.86 11.61
C GLU A 222 -12.30 2.26 11.90
N ARG A 223 -11.89 3.31 11.18
CA ARG A 223 -12.51 4.65 11.29
C ARG A 223 -13.97 4.62 10.85
N TYR A 224 -14.27 3.96 9.72
CA TYR A 224 -15.63 3.82 9.21
C TYR A 224 -16.48 2.90 10.09
N ARG A 225 -15.88 1.83 10.62
CA ARG A 225 -16.51 0.94 11.59
C ARG A 225 -16.91 1.68 12.86
N ALA A 226 -16.02 2.52 13.39
CA ALA A 226 -16.28 3.36 14.55
C ALA A 226 -17.38 4.40 14.28
N ALA A 227 -17.37 5.03 13.10
CA ALA A 227 -18.43 5.95 12.68
C ALA A 227 -19.79 5.27 12.59
N LEU A 228 -19.85 4.06 12.00
CA LEU A 228 -21.09 3.29 11.87
C LEU A 228 -21.69 2.94 13.25
N LYS A 229 -20.84 2.48 14.19
CA LYS A 229 -21.25 2.21 15.57
C LYS A 229 -21.75 3.47 16.27
N LYS A 230 -21.03 4.58 16.11
CA LYS A 230 -21.36 5.86 16.77
C LYS A 230 -22.65 6.49 16.26
N GLU A 231 -22.88 6.49 14.95
CA GLU A 231 -23.99 7.21 14.31
C GLU A 231 -25.28 6.39 14.21
N PHE A 232 -25.15 5.06 14.14
CA PHE A 232 -26.26 4.15 13.87
C PHE A 232 -26.42 3.03 14.90
N GLY A 233 -25.48 2.87 15.85
CA GLY A 233 -25.51 1.76 16.81
C GLY A 233 -25.25 0.38 16.19
N ILE A 234 -24.79 0.33 14.93
CA ILE A 234 -24.60 -0.92 14.19
C ILE A 234 -23.16 -1.40 14.37
N THR A 235 -23.02 -2.67 14.75
CA THR A 235 -21.71 -3.33 14.81
C THR A 235 -21.37 -3.90 13.44
N ALA A 236 -20.35 -3.36 12.78
CA ALA A 236 -19.82 -3.90 11.54
C ALA A 236 -18.74 -4.98 11.80
N PRO A 237 -18.47 -5.87 10.80
CA PRO A 237 -17.39 -6.85 10.87
C PRO A 237 -16.06 -6.21 11.26
N ARG A 238 -15.24 -6.94 12.02
CA ARG A 238 -13.90 -6.47 12.39
C ARG A 238 -13.01 -6.39 11.14
N MET A 239 -12.07 -5.46 11.17
CA MET A 239 -11.02 -5.41 10.16
C MET A 239 -10.08 -6.60 10.35
N THR A 240 -9.81 -7.34 9.29
CA THR A 240 -8.83 -8.43 9.31
C THR A 240 -7.42 -7.83 9.43
N THR A 241 -6.63 -8.31 10.40
CA THR A 241 -5.21 -7.92 10.53
C THR A 241 -4.38 -9.20 10.47
N PRO A 242 -3.88 -9.58 9.28
CA PRO A 242 -3.05 -10.78 9.15
C PRO A 242 -1.73 -10.61 9.91
N SER A 243 -1.23 -11.70 10.47
CA SER A 243 0.07 -11.73 11.14
C SER A 243 1.16 -12.15 10.17
N PHE A 244 2.25 -11.38 10.14
CA PHE A 244 3.47 -11.69 9.39
C PHE A 244 4.57 -12.31 10.26
N ALA A 245 4.27 -12.67 11.51
CA ALA A 245 5.27 -13.11 12.50
C ALA A 245 6.11 -14.32 12.02
N ALA A 246 5.50 -15.28 11.33
CA ALA A 246 6.23 -16.43 10.78
C ALA A 246 7.23 -16.02 9.68
N ALA A 247 6.83 -15.08 8.80
CA ALA A 247 7.71 -14.53 7.77
C ALA A 247 8.84 -13.68 8.39
N GLU A 248 8.54 -12.93 9.45
CA GLU A 248 9.53 -12.16 10.21
C GLU A 248 10.56 -13.08 10.87
N ALA A 249 10.09 -14.12 11.57
CA ALA A 249 10.96 -15.13 12.18
C ALA A 249 11.83 -15.87 11.14
N GLY A 250 11.30 -16.10 9.94
CA GLY A 250 12.03 -16.70 8.82
C GLY A 250 12.96 -15.74 8.06
N GLY A 251 13.09 -14.48 8.51
CA GLY A 251 13.88 -13.44 7.83
C GLY A 251 13.42 -13.15 6.40
N LEU A 252 12.14 -13.43 6.09
CA LEU A 252 11.56 -13.23 4.76
C LEU A 252 11.09 -11.79 4.57
N MET A 253 10.80 -11.08 5.66
CA MET A 253 10.33 -9.71 5.59
C MET A 253 11.42 -8.74 5.14
N PRO A 254 11.10 -7.79 4.25
CA PRO A 254 12.02 -6.75 3.85
C PRO A 254 12.32 -5.80 5.03
N ARG A 255 13.52 -5.23 5.02
CA ARG A 255 14.01 -4.29 6.02
C ARG A 255 13.36 -2.91 5.81
N ALA A 256 12.82 -2.32 6.87
CA ALA A 256 12.10 -1.05 6.79
C ALA A 256 13.01 0.13 6.41
N GLU A 257 14.31 0.03 6.70
CA GLU A 257 15.32 1.06 6.43
C GLU A 257 15.38 1.42 4.94
N GLY A 258 15.21 0.42 4.06
CA GLY A 258 15.23 0.60 2.61
C GLY A 258 14.05 1.39 2.04
N TYR A 259 13.04 1.71 2.84
CA TYR A 259 11.81 2.39 2.41
C TYR A 259 11.59 3.74 3.09
N THR A 260 12.56 4.21 3.90
CA THR A 260 12.45 5.45 4.67
C THR A 260 12.25 6.68 3.79
N GLU A 261 12.90 6.75 2.63
CA GLU A 261 12.73 7.83 1.65
C GLU A 261 11.30 7.89 1.12
N TRP A 262 10.76 6.75 0.66
CA TRP A 262 9.39 6.66 0.15
C TRP A 262 8.36 6.98 1.25
N LEU A 263 8.55 6.46 2.47
CA LEU A 263 7.69 6.77 3.62
C LEU A 263 7.74 8.25 4.00
N GLY A 264 8.90 8.90 3.86
CA GLY A 264 9.12 10.31 4.14
C GLY A 264 8.35 11.26 3.22
N MET A 265 7.92 10.80 2.04
CA MET A 265 7.10 11.60 1.12
C MET A 265 5.68 11.88 1.66
N PHE A 266 5.21 11.12 2.65
CA PHE A 266 3.86 11.22 3.20
C PHE A 266 3.86 11.84 4.60
N VAL A 267 4.17 13.13 4.68
CA VAL A 267 4.11 13.87 5.93
C VAL A 267 2.63 14.12 6.30
N PRO A 268 2.16 13.68 7.48
CA PRO A 268 0.81 14.01 7.93
C PRO A 268 0.70 15.53 8.03
N LEU A 269 -0.33 16.10 7.38
CA LEU A 269 -0.62 17.52 7.52
C LEU A 269 -0.73 17.86 9.01
N PRO A 270 -0.05 18.91 9.49
CA PRO A 270 -0.18 19.34 10.87
C PRO A 270 -1.67 19.58 11.15
N ASP A 271 -2.20 18.97 12.21
CA ASP A 271 -3.60 19.09 12.58
C ASP A 271 -3.90 20.52 13.13
N GLU A 272 -3.97 21.49 12.23
CA GLU A 272 -4.35 22.88 12.50
C GLU A 272 -5.80 22.96 13.06
N ARG A 273 -6.65 21.94 12.80
CA ARG A 273 -7.99 21.85 13.39
C ARG A 273 -7.93 21.56 14.89
N LEU A 274 -6.95 20.79 15.38
CA LEU A 274 -6.70 20.66 16.82
C LEU A 274 -6.28 22.00 17.44
N LYS A 275 -5.45 22.80 16.76
CA LYS A 275 -5.06 24.14 17.24
C LYS A 275 -6.26 25.08 17.33
N ARG A 276 -7.09 25.19 16.29
CA ARG A 276 -8.31 26.04 16.31
C ARG A 276 -9.38 25.56 17.31
N SER A 277 -9.55 24.24 17.49
CA SER A 277 -10.54 23.73 18.46
C SER A 277 -10.14 23.96 19.92
N ARG A 278 -8.84 24.03 20.23
CA ARG A 278 -8.33 24.38 21.56
C ARG A 278 -8.52 25.86 21.86
N TRP A 279 -8.25 26.74 20.89
CA TRP A 279 -8.51 28.19 21.03
C TRP A 279 -10.00 28.51 21.13
N GLY A 280 -10.84 27.92 20.27
CA GLY A 280 -12.29 28.08 20.34
C GLY A 280 -12.94 27.47 21.59
N ARG A 281 -12.30 26.48 22.23
CA ARG A 281 -12.70 25.99 23.56
C ARG A 281 -12.23 26.92 24.68
N ARG A 282 -10.99 27.41 24.65
CA ARG A 282 -10.48 28.38 25.63
C ARG A 282 -11.27 29.68 25.63
N LEU A 283 -11.62 30.22 24.46
CA LEU A 283 -12.45 31.43 24.33
C LEU A 283 -13.88 31.21 24.84
N ARG A 284 -14.50 30.05 24.59
CA ARG A 284 -15.81 29.71 25.16
C ARG A 284 -15.79 29.56 26.68
N ILE A 285 -14.71 29.00 27.25
CA ILE A 285 -14.54 28.90 28.71
C ILE A 285 -14.29 30.28 29.32
N ALA A 286 -13.45 31.12 28.71
CA ALA A 286 -13.18 32.47 29.14
C ALA A 286 -14.44 33.36 29.08
N GLY A 287 -15.19 33.30 27.98
CA GLY A 287 -16.48 34.00 27.83
C GLY A 287 -17.50 33.59 28.90
N ARG A 288 -17.61 32.29 29.23
CA ARG A 288 -18.49 31.82 30.33
C ARG A 288 -18.06 32.32 31.71
N ARG A 289 -16.76 32.46 31.97
CA ARG A 289 -16.26 33.04 33.25
C ARG A 289 -16.54 34.53 33.33
N LEU A 290 -16.36 35.26 32.23
CA LEU A 290 -16.64 36.69 32.17
C LEU A 290 -18.14 36.95 32.38
N TRP A 291 -19.00 36.17 31.72
CA TRP A 291 -20.46 36.30 31.84
C TRP A 291 -20.97 35.99 33.27
N ARG A 292 -20.36 35.02 33.97
CA ARG A 292 -20.65 34.77 35.40
C ARG A 292 -20.21 35.92 36.31
N LYS A 293 -19.07 36.57 36.04
CA LYS A 293 -18.64 37.75 36.81
C LYS A 293 -19.59 38.93 36.61
N VAL A 294 -20.02 39.20 35.38
CA VAL A 294 -21.00 40.27 35.09
C VAL A 294 -22.33 40.00 35.78
N ARG A 295 -22.84 38.76 35.72
CA ARG A 295 -24.11 38.39 36.36
C ARG A 295 -24.07 38.50 37.89
N ASN A 296 -22.94 38.18 38.54
CA ASN A 296 -22.81 38.32 39.99
C ASN A 296 -22.72 39.79 40.44
N LEU A 297 -22.14 40.68 39.62
CA LEU A 297 -22.09 42.12 39.92
C LEU A 297 -23.48 42.76 39.83
N SER A 298 -24.36 42.26 38.96
CA SER A 298 -25.74 42.74 38.84
C SER A 298 -26.66 42.30 39.99
N CYS A 299 -26.27 41.31 40.80
CA CYS A 299 -27.06 40.86 41.96
C CYS A 299 -26.68 41.52 43.29
N CYS A 300 -25.61 42.33 43.33
CA CYS A 300 -25.20 43.06 44.55
C CYS A 300 -25.58 44.55 44.52
N ALA A 301 -26.39 44.97 43.53
CA ALA A 301 -26.82 46.37 43.34
C ALA A 301 -28.32 46.60 43.64
N LEU A 302 -28.94 45.70 44.41
CA LEU A 302 -30.30 45.82 44.98
C LEU A 302 -30.20 45.56 46.48
#